data_AF-A0A4S9SK56-F1
#
_entry.id   AF-A0A4S9SK56-F1
#
_cell.length_a   1.000
_cell.length_b   1.000
_cell.length_c   1.000
_cell.angle_alpha   90.00
_cell.angle_beta   90.00
_cell.angle_gamma   90.00
#
_symmetry.space_group_name_H-M   'P 1'
#
loop_
_entity.id
_entity.type
_entity.pdbx_description
1 polymer ?
#
loop_
_entity_poly.entity_id
_entity_poly.type
_entity_poly.pdbx_seq_one_letter_code
_entity_poly.pdbx_strand_id
1 'polypeptide(L)'
;MAPKSGKPKKIDPPPQPTNPFPRVHGGSWAEFRPGRHNAKGQPNGGKYHTAWRAVEIVIKQIKTSDDPGRATVRDFIDRIVEKTDQIDSAVCVGLGPYQACMLKETEAFNHQLAMFIAIRERLERKYKKEIPMVFQDPRFRTPEEYLLQHIIGGKVVQHPECLQYMTEKSFVFAPYLTWEGFASTVLLRRPALYIGNNLENTGGTSIALARTYVRQVYLTGNYEMGTDLHSLILQTNAFSEYYDKYEFDATHDSIYKNNFKKHFENIWVHHPKEKNLPHPRQVSLGSSSAAPGPSELGPRNDSDDGSNETPPGPSAPIFTSI
;
A
#
# COMPACT_ATOMS: atom_id res chain seq x y z
N MET A 1 -54.39 -38.45 8.87
CA MET A 1 -53.46 -38.06 7.79
C MET A 1 -52.33 -37.27 8.42
N ALA A 2 -51.10 -37.79 8.40
CA ALA A 2 -49.92 -37.11 8.96
C ALA A 2 -49.24 -36.23 7.89
N PRO A 3 -48.62 -35.10 8.25
CA PRO A 3 -47.99 -34.19 7.29
C PRO A 3 -46.62 -34.72 6.86
N LYS A 4 -46.30 -34.61 5.56
CA LYS A 4 -45.01 -35.00 4.99
C LYS A 4 -43.93 -33.99 5.39
N SER A 5 -42.85 -34.49 5.99
CA SER A 5 -41.63 -33.75 6.32
C SER A 5 -40.92 -33.24 5.04
N GLY A 6 -40.81 -31.93 4.89
CA GLY A 6 -40.00 -31.29 3.85
C GLY A 6 -38.50 -31.48 4.12
N LYS A 7 -37.74 -31.91 3.12
CA LYS A 7 -36.27 -31.96 3.19
C LYS A 7 -35.69 -30.54 3.27
N PRO A 8 -34.62 -30.32 4.06
CA PRO A 8 -33.98 -29.01 4.15
C PRO A 8 -33.35 -28.62 2.80
N LYS A 9 -33.62 -27.39 2.35
CA LYS A 9 -32.95 -26.80 1.18
C LYS A 9 -31.46 -26.68 1.50
N LYS A 10 -30.63 -27.26 0.63
CA LYS A 10 -29.18 -27.06 0.62
C LYS A 10 -28.94 -25.58 0.33
N ILE A 11 -28.33 -24.87 1.27
CA ILE A 11 -27.84 -23.52 1.07
C ILE A 11 -26.46 -23.67 0.45
N ASP A 12 -26.31 -23.25 -0.80
CA ASP A 12 -24.99 -23.23 -1.43
C ASP A 12 -24.08 -22.24 -0.68
N PRO A 13 -22.80 -22.57 -0.48
CA PRO A 13 -21.87 -21.66 0.15
C PRO A 13 -21.77 -20.37 -0.67
N PRO A 14 -21.55 -19.20 -0.03
CA PRO A 14 -21.37 -17.95 -0.75
C PRO A 14 -20.23 -18.09 -1.78
N PRO A 15 -20.38 -17.49 -2.98
CA PRO A 15 -19.35 -17.55 -4.00
C PRO A 15 -18.04 -16.98 -3.45
N GLN A 16 -16.94 -17.71 -3.63
CA GLN A 16 -15.63 -17.24 -3.23
C GLN A 16 -15.31 -15.88 -3.88
N PRO A 17 -14.61 -14.98 -3.18
CA PRO A 17 -14.19 -13.71 -3.76
C PRO A 17 -13.36 -13.98 -5.03
N THR A 18 -13.79 -13.39 -6.13
CA THR A 18 -13.10 -13.46 -7.42
C THR A 18 -11.70 -12.86 -7.25
N ASN A 19 -10.66 -13.58 -7.67
CA ASN A 19 -9.28 -13.11 -7.62
C ASN A 19 -9.20 -11.71 -8.28
N PRO A 20 -8.90 -10.64 -7.50
CA PRO A 20 -8.89 -9.27 -8.03
C PRO A 20 -7.67 -8.99 -8.93
N PHE A 21 -6.80 -9.99 -9.13
CA PHE A 21 -5.61 -9.90 -9.94
C PHE A 21 -5.81 -10.70 -11.24
N PRO A 22 -6.13 -10.04 -12.37
CA PRO A 22 -6.31 -10.73 -13.64
C PRO A 22 -4.98 -11.38 -14.07
N ARG A 23 -5.02 -12.69 -14.38
CA ARG A 23 -3.87 -13.41 -14.92
C ARG A 23 -3.61 -12.94 -16.34
N VAL A 24 -2.50 -12.26 -16.58
CA VAL A 24 -1.94 -12.11 -17.93
C VAL A 24 -0.87 -13.17 -18.10
N HIS A 25 -1.05 -14.08 -19.05
CA HIS A 25 -0.04 -15.08 -19.36
C HIS A 25 1.16 -14.42 -20.08
N GLY A 26 2.34 -14.42 -19.45
CA GLY A 26 3.57 -14.83 -20.15
C GLY A 26 4.71 -13.83 -20.30
N GLY A 27 5.35 -13.38 -19.23
CA GLY A 27 6.81 -13.24 -19.19
C GLY A 27 7.44 -14.52 -18.66
N SER A 28 7.99 -15.40 -19.51
CA SER A 28 8.54 -16.66 -19.02
C SER A 28 9.94 -16.45 -18.42
N TRP A 29 10.00 -16.19 -17.11
CA TRP A 29 11.08 -16.81 -16.36
C TRP A 29 11.07 -18.30 -16.68
N ALA A 30 12.26 -18.90 -16.77
CA ALA A 30 12.34 -20.33 -17.06
C ALA A 30 11.49 -21.10 -16.05
N GLU A 31 10.62 -21.99 -16.54
CA GLU A 31 9.70 -22.73 -15.69
C GLU A 31 10.46 -23.53 -14.63
N PHE A 32 9.95 -23.50 -13.40
CA PHE A 32 10.53 -24.26 -12.31
C PHE A 32 10.34 -25.76 -12.58
N ARG A 33 11.45 -26.48 -12.57
CA ARG A 33 11.45 -27.94 -12.73
C ARG A 33 12.06 -28.53 -11.46
N PRO A 34 11.25 -29.15 -10.59
CA PRO A 34 11.76 -29.85 -9.41
C PRO A 34 12.89 -30.81 -9.79
N GLY A 35 13.91 -30.92 -8.96
CA GLY A 35 15.07 -31.80 -9.19
C GLY A 35 16.07 -31.29 -10.23
N ARG A 36 15.75 -30.29 -11.06
CA ARG A 36 16.72 -29.69 -11.98
C ARG A 36 17.56 -28.64 -11.24
N HIS A 37 18.80 -28.97 -10.90
CA HIS A 37 19.76 -28.05 -10.30
C HIS A 37 21.14 -28.17 -10.97
N ASN A 38 21.96 -27.12 -10.87
CA ASN A 38 23.37 -27.21 -11.27
C ASN A 38 24.22 -27.82 -10.15
N ALA A 39 25.52 -28.01 -10.40
CA ALA A 39 26.47 -28.55 -9.44
C ALA A 39 26.61 -27.72 -8.13
N LYS A 40 26.13 -26.47 -8.12
CA LYS A 40 26.10 -25.60 -6.93
C LYS A 40 24.76 -25.67 -6.17
N GLY A 41 23.89 -26.63 -6.50
CA GLY A 41 22.56 -26.76 -5.91
C GLY A 41 21.55 -25.71 -6.40
N GLN A 42 21.90 -24.88 -7.40
CA GLN A 42 21.03 -23.80 -7.84
C GLN A 42 19.96 -24.34 -8.81
N PRO A 43 18.66 -24.02 -8.59
CA PRO A 43 17.60 -24.57 -9.40
C PRO A 43 17.65 -24.05 -10.84
N ASN A 44 17.12 -24.88 -11.73
CA ASN A 44 17.01 -24.65 -13.17
C ASN A 44 18.33 -24.23 -13.84
N GLY A 45 19.44 -24.82 -13.39
CA GLY A 45 20.78 -24.54 -13.93
C GLY A 45 21.36 -23.17 -13.52
N GLY A 46 20.83 -22.55 -12.46
CA GLY A 46 21.27 -21.21 -12.01
C GLY A 46 20.54 -20.03 -12.66
N LYS A 47 19.55 -20.28 -13.54
CA LYS A 47 18.80 -19.22 -14.24
C LYS A 47 18.14 -18.20 -13.33
N TYR A 48 17.63 -18.61 -12.17
CA TYR A 48 17.04 -17.67 -11.20
C TYR A 48 18.08 -16.77 -10.52
N HIS A 49 19.34 -17.19 -10.45
CA HIS A 49 20.41 -16.31 -9.98
C HIS A 49 20.76 -15.27 -11.06
N THR A 50 20.64 -15.64 -12.35
CA THR A 50 20.72 -14.67 -13.45
C THR A 50 19.55 -13.67 -13.40
N ALA A 51 18.35 -14.12 -13.02
CA ALA A 51 17.20 -13.26 -12.76
C ALA A 51 17.51 -12.20 -11.72
N TRP A 52 18.00 -12.66 -10.56
CA TRP A 52 18.44 -11.78 -9.49
C TRP A 52 19.53 -10.81 -9.95
N ARG A 53 20.51 -11.28 -10.74
CA ARG A 53 21.57 -10.42 -11.29
C ARG A 53 21.03 -9.26 -12.11
N ALA A 54 19.90 -9.42 -12.80
CA ALA A 54 19.26 -8.32 -13.51
C ALA A 54 18.74 -7.24 -12.56
N VAL A 55 18.16 -7.65 -11.42
CA VAL A 55 17.74 -6.73 -10.34
C VAL A 55 18.96 -6.06 -9.69
N GLU A 56 20.02 -6.83 -9.40
CA GLU A 56 21.27 -6.29 -8.83
C GLU A 56 21.92 -5.24 -9.72
N ILE A 57 21.86 -5.42 -11.05
CA ILE A 57 22.36 -4.43 -12.01
C ILE A 57 21.58 -3.11 -11.84
N VAL A 58 20.25 -3.15 -11.75
CA VAL A 58 19.43 -1.94 -11.56
C VAL A 58 19.69 -1.32 -10.19
N ILE A 59 19.80 -2.13 -9.12
CA ILE A 59 20.18 -1.67 -7.78
C ILE A 59 21.53 -0.95 -7.81
N LYS A 60 22.54 -1.56 -8.45
CA LYS A 60 23.88 -0.96 -8.59
C LYS A 60 23.82 0.34 -9.37
N GLN A 61 23.05 0.40 -10.46
CA GLN A 61 22.87 1.63 -11.21
C GLN A 61 22.24 2.75 -10.38
N ILE A 62 21.19 2.45 -9.61
CA ILE A 62 20.57 3.41 -8.69
C ILE A 62 21.61 3.90 -7.67
N LYS A 63 22.36 2.98 -7.05
CA LYS A 63 23.25 3.26 -5.92
C LYS A 63 24.54 3.97 -6.32
N THR A 64 25.16 3.62 -7.45
CA THR A 64 26.56 3.97 -7.71
C THR A 64 26.83 4.50 -9.12
N SER A 65 25.82 4.66 -9.98
CA SER A 65 26.06 5.20 -11.32
C SER A 65 26.35 6.71 -11.27
N ASP A 66 27.32 7.13 -12.08
CA ASP A 66 27.71 8.53 -12.27
C ASP A 66 26.81 9.28 -13.27
N ASP A 67 25.78 8.62 -13.83
CA ASP A 67 24.80 9.29 -14.68
C ASP A 67 24.06 10.39 -13.90
N PRO A 68 23.93 11.62 -14.44
CA PRO A 68 23.28 12.72 -13.73
C PRO A 68 21.83 12.41 -13.31
N GLY A 69 21.07 11.70 -14.15
CA GLY A 69 19.70 11.30 -13.80
C GLY A 69 19.67 10.31 -12.64
N ARG A 70 20.71 9.48 -12.49
CA ARG A 70 20.85 8.58 -11.32
C ARG A 70 21.17 9.36 -10.05
N ALA A 71 21.93 10.45 -10.12
CA ALA A 71 22.13 11.33 -8.98
C ALA A 71 20.80 11.96 -8.53
N THR A 72 20.01 12.49 -9.47
CA THR A 72 18.67 13.04 -9.19
C THR A 72 17.76 12.01 -8.52
N VAL A 73 17.74 10.77 -9.01
CA VAL A 73 16.95 9.68 -8.39
C VAL A 73 17.43 9.39 -6.96
N ARG A 74 18.74 9.39 -6.69
CA ARG A 74 19.26 9.19 -5.34
C ARG A 74 18.84 10.32 -4.41
N ASP A 75 18.96 11.57 -4.84
CA ASP A 75 18.55 12.74 -4.06
C ASP A 75 17.04 12.70 -3.78
N PHE A 76 16.24 12.25 -4.75
CA PHE A 76 14.81 12.04 -4.56
C PHE A 76 14.51 10.96 -3.52
N ILE A 77 15.19 9.81 -3.58
CA ILE A 77 15.06 8.75 -2.57
C ILE A 77 15.48 9.28 -1.18
N ASP A 78 16.58 10.02 -1.09
CA ASP A 78 17.06 10.58 0.17
C ASP A 78 16.01 11.57 0.75
N ARG A 79 15.35 12.40 -0.09
CA ARG A 79 14.23 13.27 0.35
C ARG A 79 13.01 12.49 0.85
N ILE A 80 12.63 11.40 0.17
CA ILE A 80 11.54 10.52 0.65
C ILE A 80 11.90 9.98 2.04
N VAL A 81 13.11 9.44 2.17
CA VAL A 81 13.60 8.80 3.39
C VAL A 81 13.71 9.80 4.53
N GLU A 82 14.17 11.02 4.27
CA GLU A 82 14.27 12.10 5.26
C GLU A 82 12.90 12.45 5.87
N LYS A 83 11.86 12.59 5.04
CA LYS A 83 10.49 12.87 5.47
C LYS A 83 9.75 11.70 6.13
N THR A 84 10.29 10.48 5.99
CA THR A 84 9.63 9.28 6.51
C THR A 84 9.93 9.10 8.00
N ASP A 85 8.88 8.91 8.80
CA ASP A 85 9.01 8.56 10.22
C ASP A 85 9.46 7.10 10.41
N GLN A 86 9.58 6.65 11.66
CA GLN A 86 10.10 5.31 11.96
C GLN A 86 9.39 4.19 11.19
N ILE A 87 10.17 3.37 10.48
CA ILE A 87 9.69 2.17 9.77
C ILE A 87 10.08 0.89 10.51
N ASP A 88 9.14 -0.05 10.67
CA ASP A 88 9.36 -1.37 11.27
C ASP A 88 9.28 -2.54 10.28
N SER A 89 8.70 -2.31 9.11
CA SER A 89 8.40 -3.33 8.10
C SER A 89 8.30 -2.69 6.71
N ALA A 90 8.77 -3.41 5.69
CA ALA A 90 8.63 -3.01 4.30
C ALA A 90 7.78 -4.04 3.56
N VAL A 91 6.63 -3.62 3.03
CA VAL A 91 5.66 -4.49 2.37
C VAL A 91 5.52 -4.10 0.91
N CYS A 92 5.80 -5.03 0.01
CA CYS A 92 5.67 -4.83 -1.41
C CYS A 92 4.49 -5.65 -1.95
N VAL A 93 3.57 -4.98 -2.64
CA VAL A 93 2.33 -5.59 -3.16
C VAL A 93 2.23 -5.38 -4.67
N GLY A 94 1.96 -6.44 -5.42
CA GLY A 94 1.62 -6.31 -6.84
C GLY A 94 2.78 -6.02 -7.79
N LEU A 95 3.97 -6.61 -7.59
CA LEU A 95 5.12 -6.41 -8.48
C LEU A 95 4.85 -6.86 -9.92
N GLY A 96 5.30 -6.06 -10.88
CA GLY A 96 5.15 -6.31 -12.30
C GLY A 96 4.25 -5.27 -12.99
N PRO A 97 3.99 -5.44 -14.29
CA PRO A 97 3.20 -4.50 -15.06
C PRO A 97 1.72 -4.62 -14.66
N TYR A 98 1.01 -3.50 -14.81
CA TYR A 98 -0.45 -3.49 -14.88
C TYR A 98 -0.94 -3.60 -16.32
N GLN A 99 -2.22 -3.93 -16.52
CA GLN A 99 -2.84 -4.23 -17.82
C GLN A 99 -2.63 -3.16 -18.92
N ALA A 100 -2.35 -1.91 -18.56
CA ALA A 100 -2.14 -0.81 -19.51
C ALA A 100 -0.66 -0.48 -19.81
N CYS A 101 0.29 -1.23 -19.25
CA CYS A 101 1.71 -0.93 -19.41
C CYS A 101 2.32 -1.71 -20.57
N MET A 102 3.06 -1.01 -21.45
CA MET A 102 3.80 -1.61 -22.58
C MET A 102 5.10 -2.32 -22.13
N LEU A 103 5.40 -2.37 -20.83
CA LEU A 103 6.58 -3.03 -20.28
C LEU A 103 6.49 -4.55 -20.39
N LYS A 104 7.63 -5.20 -20.66
CA LYS A 104 7.73 -6.64 -20.46
C LYS A 104 7.61 -6.93 -18.97
N GLU A 105 6.88 -7.98 -18.61
CA GLU A 105 6.61 -8.32 -17.21
C GLU A 105 7.86 -8.40 -16.33
N THR A 106 8.91 -9.03 -16.86
CA THR A 106 10.21 -9.17 -16.20
C THR A 106 10.95 -7.84 -16.04
N GLU A 107 10.79 -6.91 -16.99
CA GLU A 107 11.45 -5.60 -16.97
C GLU A 107 10.83 -4.70 -15.88
N ALA A 108 9.49 -4.64 -15.84
CA ALA A 108 8.76 -3.95 -14.79
C ALA A 108 9.08 -4.53 -13.40
N PHE A 109 9.02 -5.87 -13.27
CA PHE A 109 9.36 -6.56 -12.03
C PHE A 109 10.77 -6.19 -11.53
N ASN A 110 11.78 -6.23 -12.41
CA ASN A 110 13.16 -5.95 -12.02
C ASN A 110 13.33 -4.51 -11.50
N HIS A 111 12.75 -3.53 -12.20
CA HIS A 111 12.91 -2.13 -11.83
C HIS A 111 12.14 -1.77 -10.57
N GLN A 112 10.90 -2.26 -10.44
CA GLN A 112 10.07 -2.05 -9.25
C GLN A 112 10.71 -2.70 -8.01
N LEU A 113 11.18 -3.94 -8.12
CA LEU A 113 11.86 -4.62 -7.02
C LEU A 113 13.17 -3.94 -6.63
N ALA A 114 13.97 -3.51 -7.62
CA ALA A 114 15.21 -2.77 -7.36
C ALA A 114 14.96 -1.44 -6.65
N MET A 115 13.91 -0.71 -7.04
CA MET A 115 13.53 0.54 -6.38
C MET A 115 13.06 0.32 -4.94
N PHE A 116 12.20 -0.69 -4.72
CA PHE A 116 11.75 -1.09 -3.39
C PHE A 116 12.94 -1.38 -2.46
N ILE A 117 13.89 -2.21 -2.92
CA ILE A 117 15.09 -2.57 -2.16
C ILE A 117 15.96 -1.33 -1.89
N ALA A 118 16.17 -0.47 -2.90
CA ALA A 118 17.00 0.73 -2.75
C ALA A 118 16.43 1.70 -1.69
N ILE A 119 15.11 1.91 -1.67
CA ILE A 119 14.44 2.74 -0.66
C ILE A 119 14.53 2.08 0.71
N ARG A 120 14.25 0.78 0.82
CA ARG A 120 14.35 0.02 2.07
C ARG A 120 15.75 0.11 2.67
N GLU A 121 16.81 -0.12 1.91
CA GLU A 121 18.20 -0.01 2.37
C GLU A 121 18.57 1.42 2.85
N ARG A 122 17.92 2.45 2.32
CA ARG A 122 18.11 3.84 2.76
C ARG A 122 17.41 4.09 4.11
N LEU A 123 16.19 3.58 4.26
CA LEU A 123 15.45 3.60 5.53
C LEU A 123 16.23 2.84 6.63
N GLU A 124 16.79 1.67 6.33
CA GLU A 124 17.61 0.91 7.29
C GLU A 124 18.84 1.67 7.75
N ARG A 125 19.52 2.38 6.83
CA ARG A 125 20.65 3.23 7.19
C ARG A 125 20.22 4.41 8.07
N LYS A 126 19.09 5.03 7.77
CA LYS A 126 18.52 6.12 8.59
C LYS A 126 18.24 5.64 10.01
N TYR A 127 17.57 4.51 10.17
CA TYR A 127 17.16 4.00 11.49
C TYR A 127 18.15 3.05 12.16
N LYS A 128 19.26 2.72 11.48
CA LYS A 128 20.30 1.78 11.92
C LYS A 128 19.71 0.43 12.39
N LYS A 129 18.71 -0.05 11.66
CA LYS A 129 17.96 -1.26 11.99
C LYS A 129 17.61 -2.01 10.72
N GLU A 130 17.64 -3.33 10.80
CA GLU A 130 17.12 -4.19 9.75
C GLU A 130 15.59 -4.06 9.62
N ILE A 131 15.09 -3.87 8.40
CA ILE A 131 13.65 -3.75 8.11
C ILE A 131 13.18 -5.01 7.36
N PRO A 132 12.39 -5.91 7.97
CA PRO A 132 11.92 -7.12 7.29
C PRO A 132 11.11 -6.79 6.03
N MET A 133 11.32 -7.58 4.99
CA MET A 133 10.61 -7.46 3.71
C MET A 133 9.49 -8.49 3.61
N VAL A 134 8.31 -8.04 3.22
CA VAL A 134 7.14 -8.88 2.96
C VAL A 134 6.65 -8.62 1.55
N PHE A 135 6.34 -9.68 0.81
CA PHE A 135 5.90 -9.62 -0.57
C PHE A 135 4.55 -10.32 -0.72
N GLN A 136 3.60 -9.68 -1.40
CA GLN A 136 2.33 -10.30 -1.75
C GLN A 136 1.94 -9.94 -3.18
N ASP A 137 1.85 -10.96 -4.03
CA ASP A 137 1.19 -10.86 -5.31
C ASP A 137 0.62 -12.25 -5.64
N PRO A 138 -0.70 -12.43 -5.73
CA PRO A 138 -1.27 -13.73 -6.08
C PRO A 138 -0.98 -14.16 -7.54
N ARG A 139 -0.26 -13.34 -8.32
CA ARG A 139 0.32 -13.72 -9.62
C ARG A 139 1.71 -14.36 -9.49
N PHE A 140 2.38 -14.27 -8.33
CA PHE A 140 3.68 -14.90 -8.15
C PHE A 140 3.60 -16.39 -8.48
N ARG A 141 4.57 -16.85 -9.25
CA ARG A 141 4.78 -18.26 -9.50
C ARG A 141 6.04 -18.68 -8.75
N THR A 142 6.34 -19.97 -8.81
CA THR A 142 7.50 -20.56 -8.14
C THR A 142 8.83 -19.84 -8.41
N PRO A 143 9.12 -19.35 -9.63
CA PRO A 143 10.32 -18.55 -9.89
C PRO A 143 10.42 -17.29 -9.04
N GLU A 144 9.35 -16.49 -9.00
CA GLU A 144 9.30 -15.24 -8.25
C GLU A 144 9.36 -15.51 -6.75
N GLU A 145 8.59 -16.49 -6.26
CA GLU A 145 8.61 -16.90 -4.85
C GLU A 145 9.99 -17.38 -4.41
N TYR A 146 10.67 -18.18 -5.23
CA TYR A 146 12.02 -18.66 -4.93
C TYR A 146 13.03 -17.51 -4.84
N LEU A 147 12.98 -16.58 -5.78
CA LEU A 147 13.87 -15.42 -5.79
C LEU A 147 13.64 -14.53 -4.57
N LEU A 148 12.38 -14.21 -4.25
CA LEU A 148 12.01 -13.34 -3.14
C LEU A 148 12.34 -13.97 -1.77
N GLN A 149 12.10 -15.28 -1.60
CA GLN A 149 12.33 -15.95 -0.32
C GLN A 149 13.77 -16.41 -0.10
N HIS A 150 14.38 -17.04 -1.10
CA HIS A 150 15.64 -17.76 -0.91
C HIS A 150 16.88 -17.01 -1.40
N ILE A 151 16.72 -16.06 -2.33
CA ILE A 151 17.84 -15.24 -2.80
C ILE A 151 17.86 -13.90 -2.05
N ILE A 152 16.71 -13.24 -1.95
CA ILE A 152 16.59 -11.91 -1.33
C ILE A 152 16.38 -11.99 0.19
N GLY A 153 15.80 -13.07 0.70
CA GLY A 153 15.56 -13.25 2.13
C GLY A 153 14.29 -12.55 2.65
N GLY A 154 13.30 -12.30 1.77
CA GLY A 154 11.99 -11.79 2.17
C GLY A 154 10.98 -12.86 2.53
N LYS A 155 9.84 -12.45 3.06
CA LYS A 155 8.68 -13.32 3.29
C LYS A 155 7.67 -13.14 2.17
N VAL A 156 7.33 -14.20 1.46
CA VAL A 156 6.18 -14.19 0.53
C VAL A 156 4.95 -14.69 1.27
N VAL A 157 3.83 -13.97 1.15
CA VAL A 157 2.57 -14.29 1.84
C VAL A 157 1.41 -14.34 0.85
N GLN A 158 0.35 -15.07 1.21
CA GLN A 158 -0.84 -15.17 0.36
C GLN A 158 -1.77 -13.98 0.56
N HIS A 159 -2.61 -13.66 -0.42
CA HIS A 159 -3.60 -12.60 -0.24
C HIS A 159 -4.69 -13.02 0.77
N PRO A 160 -5.10 -12.17 1.75
CA PRO A 160 -4.64 -10.82 2.08
C PRO A 160 -3.68 -10.75 3.31
N GLU A 161 -2.86 -11.77 3.54
CA GLU A 161 -2.00 -11.91 4.74
C GLU A 161 -0.98 -10.78 4.91
N CYS A 162 -0.65 -10.02 3.85
CA CYS A 162 0.23 -8.85 3.95
C CYS A 162 -0.28 -7.81 4.95
N LEU A 163 -1.61 -7.77 5.19
CA LEU A 163 -2.25 -6.89 6.16
C LEU A 163 -1.72 -7.06 7.59
N GLN A 164 -1.22 -8.25 7.95
CA GLN A 164 -0.65 -8.53 9.27
C GLN A 164 0.71 -7.84 9.47
N TYR A 165 1.34 -7.39 8.38
CA TYR A 165 2.65 -6.76 8.35
C TYR A 165 2.57 -5.28 7.96
N MET A 166 1.36 -4.75 7.80
CA MET A 166 1.12 -3.34 7.50
C MET A 166 0.55 -2.64 8.75
N THR A 167 1.28 -1.65 9.23
CA THR A 167 0.96 -0.80 10.37
C THR A 167 1.20 0.67 10.00
N GLU A 168 0.89 1.58 10.92
CA GLU A 168 1.24 3.00 10.80
C GLU A 168 2.76 3.24 10.72
N LYS A 169 3.59 2.22 10.99
CA LYS A 169 5.06 2.24 10.86
C LYS A 169 5.57 1.40 9.70
N SER A 170 4.72 1.06 8.73
CA SER A 170 5.15 0.31 7.55
C SER A 170 5.52 1.24 6.40
N PHE A 171 6.50 0.81 5.61
CA PHE A 171 6.71 1.27 4.24
C PHE A 171 5.98 0.32 3.30
N VAL A 172 5.00 0.82 2.55
CA VAL A 172 4.25 0.04 1.56
C VAL A 172 4.58 0.51 0.15
N PHE A 173 5.01 -0.42 -0.70
CA PHE A 173 5.33 -0.18 -2.11
C PHE A 173 4.40 -1.01 -3.00
N ALA A 174 3.45 -0.35 -3.66
CA ALA A 174 2.46 -1.01 -4.50
C ALA A 174 2.18 -0.20 -5.78
N PRO A 175 3.16 -0.12 -6.70
CA PRO A 175 2.97 0.58 -7.97
C PRO A 175 1.92 -0.14 -8.81
N TYR A 176 0.99 0.62 -9.38
CA TYR A 176 -0.06 0.12 -10.29
C TYR A 176 -0.98 -0.95 -9.70
N LEU A 177 -1.15 -0.95 -8.38
CA LEU A 177 -2.06 -1.88 -7.71
C LEU A 177 -3.48 -1.72 -8.28
N THR A 178 -4.21 -2.81 -8.51
CA THR A 178 -5.63 -2.70 -8.90
C THR A 178 -6.41 -1.98 -7.81
N TRP A 179 -7.54 -1.35 -8.15
CA TRP A 179 -8.38 -0.75 -7.11
C TRP A 179 -8.80 -1.79 -6.07
N GLU A 180 -9.20 -2.97 -6.52
CA GLU A 180 -9.61 -4.06 -5.65
C GLU A 180 -8.47 -4.50 -4.72
N GLY A 181 -7.23 -4.55 -5.24
CA GLY A 181 -6.04 -4.76 -4.44
C GLY A 181 -5.81 -3.64 -3.43
N PHE A 182 -5.94 -2.38 -3.84
CA PHE A 182 -5.77 -1.21 -2.96
C PHE A 182 -6.80 -1.19 -1.82
N ALA A 183 -8.09 -1.35 -2.14
CA ALA A 183 -9.19 -1.36 -1.20
C ALA A 183 -9.09 -2.50 -0.17
N SER A 184 -8.60 -3.67 -0.60
CA SER A 184 -8.42 -4.83 0.27
C SER A 184 -7.08 -4.87 1.03
N THR A 185 -6.17 -3.92 0.76
CA THR A 185 -4.84 -3.88 1.39
C THR A 185 -4.51 -2.50 1.98
N VAL A 186 -3.91 -1.62 1.18
CA VAL A 186 -3.31 -0.35 1.59
C VAL A 186 -4.33 0.58 2.28
N LEU A 187 -5.56 0.63 1.77
CA LEU A 187 -6.62 1.50 2.27
C LEU A 187 -6.89 1.29 3.77
N LEU A 188 -6.71 0.05 4.25
CA LEU A 188 -7.08 -0.38 5.59
C LEU A 188 -6.02 -0.06 6.66
N ARG A 189 -4.79 0.30 6.28
CA ARG A 189 -3.64 0.22 7.21
C ARG A 189 -2.85 1.50 7.43
N ARG A 190 -3.10 2.56 6.63
CA ARG A 190 -2.48 3.90 6.77
C ARG A 190 -0.96 3.86 7.09
N PRO A 191 -0.14 3.26 6.20
CA PRO A 191 1.32 3.20 6.40
C PRO A 191 2.02 4.56 6.53
N ALA A 192 3.15 4.62 7.24
CA ALA A 192 4.01 5.82 7.37
C ALA A 192 4.60 6.29 6.03
N LEU A 193 4.76 5.38 5.08
CA LEU A 193 5.15 5.70 3.71
C LEU A 193 4.39 4.78 2.77
N TYR A 194 3.61 5.35 1.86
CA TYR A 194 3.03 4.61 0.75
C TYR A 194 3.55 5.15 -0.58
N ILE A 195 4.04 4.26 -1.44
CA ILE A 195 4.42 4.60 -2.81
C ILE A 195 3.59 3.73 -3.75
N GLY A 196 2.75 4.35 -4.56
CA GLY A 196 1.81 3.65 -5.41
C GLY A 196 0.88 4.60 -6.15
N ASN A 197 -0.37 4.22 -6.30
CA ASN A 197 -1.33 4.97 -7.11
C ASN A 197 -1.74 6.31 -6.48
N ASN A 198 -2.14 7.27 -7.31
CA ASN A 198 -2.96 8.40 -6.87
C ASN A 198 -4.41 7.97 -6.70
N LEU A 199 -5.10 8.58 -5.72
CA LEU A 199 -6.52 8.38 -5.46
C LEU A 199 -7.39 9.53 -5.97
N GLU A 200 -6.79 10.69 -6.31
CA GLU A 200 -7.54 11.85 -6.78
C GLU A 200 -7.97 11.71 -8.25
N ASN A 201 -9.29 11.79 -8.44
CA ASN A 201 -10.02 12.23 -9.64
C ASN A 201 -9.59 11.73 -11.03
N THR A 202 -8.95 10.57 -11.12
CA THR A 202 -8.61 9.95 -12.41
C THR A 202 -9.04 8.49 -12.43
N GLY A 203 -10.09 8.21 -13.21
CA GLY A 203 -10.50 6.90 -13.75
C GLY A 203 -10.64 5.74 -12.76
N GLY A 204 -9.53 5.22 -12.23
CA GLY A 204 -9.45 3.94 -11.53
C GLY A 204 -10.37 3.82 -10.31
N THR A 205 -10.30 4.78 -9.38
CA THR A 205 -11.11 4.77 -8.17
C THR A 205 -12.61 4.89 -8.49
N SER A 206 -13.00 5.88 -9.31
CA SER A 206 -14.41 6.12 -9.67
C SER A 206 -15.01 4.96 -10.47
N ILE A 207 -14.26 4.38 -11.42
CA ILE A 207 -14.68 3.19 -12.17
C ILE A 207 -14.94 2.03 -11.21
N ALA A 208 -14.09 1.86 -10.21
CA ALA A 208 -14.19 0.72 -9.33
C ALA A 208 -15.27 0.88 -8.24
N LEU A 209 -15.50 2.10 -7.74
CA LEU A 209 -16.68 2.43 -6.94
C LEU A 209 -17.96 2.20 -7.75
N ALA A 210 -18.01 2.65 -9.00
CA ALA A 210 -19.13 2.42 -9.91
C ALA A 210 -19.35 0.92 -10.19
N ARG A 211 -18.29 0.14 -10.41
CA ARG A 211 -18.37 -1.33 -10.54
C ARG A 211 -18.93 -1.99 -9.30
N THR A 212 -18.53 -1.54 -8.11
CA THR A 212 -19.03 -2.06 -6.83
C THR A 212 -20.52 -1.80 -6.70
N TYR A 213 -20.96 -0.56 -7.00
CA TYR A 213 -22.38 -0.20 -7.04
C TYR A 213 -23.18 -1.05 -8.03
N VAL A 214 -22.74 -1.11 -9.29
CA VAL A 214 -23.41 -1.89 -10.34
C VAL A 214 -23.52 -3.36 -9.91
N ARG A 215 -22.45 -3.96 -9.40
CA ARG A 215 -22.47 -5.35 -8.92
C ARG A 215 -23.51 -5.55 -7.81
N GLN A 216 -23.60 -4.64 -6.85
CA GLN A 216 -24.61 -4.70 -5.78
C GLN A 216 -26.03 -4.67 -6.36
N VAL A 217 -26.33 -3.71 -7.25
CA VAL A 217 -27.64 -3.57 -7.89
C VAL A 217 -28.03 -4.85 -8.62
N TYR A 218 -27.12 -5.43 -9.41
CA TYR A 218 -27.39 -6.66 -10.15
C TYR A 218 -27.60 -7.89 -9.27
N LEU A 219 -26.88 -8.00 -8.14
CA LEU A 219 -26.99 -9.18 -7.26
C LEU A 219 -28.16 -9.11 -6.29
N THR A 220 -28.59 -7.90 -5.91
CA THR A 220 -29.59 -7.69 -4.84
C THR A 220 -30.91 -7.12 -5.35
N GLY A 221 -30.93 -6.49 -6.53
CA GLY A 221 -32.06 -5.71 -7.02
C GLY A 221 -32.27 -4.39 -6.27
N ASN A 222 -31.40 -4.04 -5.31
CA ASN A 222 -31.50 -2.80 -4.53
C ASN A 222 -30.68 -1.68 -5.17
N TYR A 223 -31.35 -0.56 -5.48
CA TYR A 223 -30.77 0.65 -6.05
C TYR A 223 -30.26 1.64 -4.99
N GLU A 224 -30.57 1.42 -3.72
CA GLU A 224 -29.97 2.20 -2.63
C GLU A 224 -28.49 1.86 -2.46
N MET A 225 -27.69 2.84 -2.07
CA MET A 225 -26.27 2.63 -1.79
C MET A 225 -26.12 1.70 -0.57
N GLY A 226 -25.53 0.53 -0.78
CA GLY A 226 -25.27 -0.42 0.32
C GLY A 226 -24.22 0.09 1.29
N THR A 227 -24.26 -0.44 2.52
CA THR A 227 -23.35 -0.08 3.60
C THR A 227 -21.88 -0.28 3.24
N ASP A 228 -21.57 -1.30 2.46
CA ASP A 228 -20.19 -1.62 2.04
C ASP A 228 -19.63 -0.55 1.10
N LEU A 229 -20.44 -0.11 0.13
CA LEU A 229 -20.04 0.95 -0.79
C LEU A 229 -19.91 2.29 -0.07
N HIS A 230 -20.84 2.59 0.85
CA HIS A 230 -20.74 3.79 1.68
C HIS A 230 -19.46 3.78 2.54
N SER A 231 -19.15 2.65 3.18
CA SER A 231 -17.92 2.49 3.97
C SER A 231 -16.67 2.67 3.10
N LEU A 232 -16.67 2.10 1.89
CA LEU A 232 -15.54 2.22 0.96
C LEU A 232 -15.31 3.68 0.54
N ILE A 233 -16.37 4.44 0.26
CA ILE A 233 -16.29 5.88 -0.06
C ILE A 233 -15.67 6.65 1.13
N LEU A 234 -16.20 6.43 2.33
CA LEU A 234 -15.69 7.12 3.54
C LEU A 234 -14.21 6.80 3.80
N GLN A 235 -13.80 5.52 3.68
CA GLN A 235 -12.41 5.13 3.86
C GLN A 235 -11.50 5.77 2.81
N THR A 236 -11.96 5.84 1.56
CA THR A 236 -11.20 6.46 0.45
C THR A 236 -10.97 7.94 0.71
N ASN A 237 -12.01 8.67 1.12
CA ASN A 237 -11.90 10.08 1.47
C ASN A 237 -10.95 10.27 2.66
N ALA A 238 -11.12 9.47 3.72
CA ALA A 238 -10.25 9.53 4.89
C ALA A 238 -8.79 9.24 4.55
N PHE A 239 -8.51 8.33 3.62
CA PHE A 239 -7.15 8.09 3.14
C PHE A 239 -6.60 9.32 2.41
N SER A 240 -7.35 9.89 1.46
CA SER A 240 -6.91 11.07 0.72
C SER A 240 -6.67 12.28 1.63
N GLU A 241 -7.46 12.42 2.69
CA GLU A 241 -7.29 13.48 3.68
C GLU A 241 -6.09 13.25 4.61
N TYR A 242 -5.70 11.99 4.83
CA TYR A 242 -4.63 11.60 5.76
C TYR A 242 -3.23 11.91 5.25
N TYR A 243 -3.02 11.85 3.93
CA TYR A 243 -1.71 11.96 3.29
C TYR A 243 -1.48 13.30 2.60
N ASP A 244 -0.27 13.85 2.76
CA ASP A 244 0.34 14.68 1.72
C ASP A 244 0.90 13.76 0.63
N LYS A 245 0.87 14.21 -0.62
CA LYS A 245 1.41 13.43 -1.73
C LYS A 245 2.09 14.29 -2.78
N TYR A 246 3.01 13.67 -3.49
CA TYR A 246 3.71 14.25 -4.62
C TYR A 246 4.07 13.17 -5.63
N GLU A 247 4.21 13.56 -6.90
CA GLU A 247 4.53 12.63 -7.97
C GLU A 247 5.92 12.01 -7.77
N PHE A 248 6.04 10.73 -8.11
CA PHE A 248 7.30 10.01 -8.10
C PHE A 248 8.20 10.53 -9.22
N ASP A 249 9.47 10.79 -8.91
CA ASP A 249 10.41 11.38 -9.88
C ASP A 249 10.62 10.46 -11.10
N ALA A 250 10.13 10.91 -12.25
CA ALA A 250 10.22 10.21 -13.52
C ALA A 250 11.64 10.20 -14.13
N THR A 251 12.65 10.79 -13.49
CA THR A 251 14.04 10.77 -13.96
C THR A 251 14.61 9.35 -14.05
N HIS A 252 14.11 8.41 -13.24
CA HIS A 252 14.45 6.99 -13.42
C HIS A 252 14.02 6.45 -14.78
N ASP A 253 12.92 6.95 -15.35
CA ASP A 253 12.43 6.52 -16.65
C ASP A 253 13.10 7.27 -17.81
N SER A 254 13.41 8.55 -17.63
CA SER A 254 13.98 9.41 -18.69
C SER A 254 15.37 8.97 -19.17
N ILE A 255 16.15 8.30 -18.32
CA ILE A 255 17.46 7.74 -18.68
C ILE A 255 17.35 6.58 -19.68
N TYR A 256 16.18 5.94 -19.81
CA TYR A 256 15.93 4.89 -20.79
C TYR A 256 15.37 5.49 -22.09
N LYS A 257 16.22 6.28 -22.79
CA LYS A 257 15.87 7.17 -23.92
C LYS A 257 15.11 6.52 -25.11
N ASN A 258 15.14 5.19 -25.26
CA ASN A 258 14.52 4.46 -26.39
C ASN A 258 13.28 3.64 -26.02
N ASN A 259 12.77 3.83 -24.80
CA ASN A 259 11.71 3.02 -24.26
C ASN A 259 10.45 3.90 -24.08
N PHE A 260 9.40 3.67 -24.88
CA PHE A 260 8.02 4.16 -24.62
C PHE A 260 7.39 3.53 -23.35
N LYS A 261 8.24 3.16 -22.41
CA LYS A 261 8.07 2.16 -21.37
C LYS A 261 8.53 2.82 -20.08
N LYS A 262 7.59 3.48 -19.42
CA LYS A 262 7.83 4.14 -18.14
C LYS A 262 7.53 3.14 -17.02
N HIS A 263 8.48 2.96 -16.11
CA HIS A 263 8.44 2.01 -14.99
C HIS A 263 7.71 2.60 -13.79
N PHE A 264 7.68 3.94 -13.67
CA PHE A 264 7.08 4.68 -12.56
C PHE A 264 6.20 5.86 -13.01
N GLU A 265 5.66 5.84 -14.23
CA GLU A 265 4.64 6.79 -14.66
C GLU A 265 3.41 6.76 -13.77
N ASN A 266 2.86 7.93 -13.41
CA ASN A 266 1.67 8.04 -12.55
C ASN A 266 1.81 7.32 -11.19
N ILE A 267 3.03 7.17 -10.69
CA ILE A 267 3.30 6.72 -9.34
C ILE A 267 3.47 7.94 -8.43
N TRP A 268 3.00 7.81 -7.20
CA TRP A 268 2.93 8.88 -6.21
C TRP A 268 3.51 8.41 -4.89
N VAL A 269 4.16 9.34 -4.20
CA VAL A 269 4.65 9.16 -2.84
C VAL A 269 3.65 9.81 -1.90
N HIS A 270 3.28 9.10 -0.84
CA HIS A 270 2.32 9.53 0.17
C HIS A 270 2.97 9.48 1.56
N HIS A 271 2.99 10.62 2.23
CA HIS A 271 3.43 10.78 3.62
C HIS A 271 2.27 11.26 4.49
N PRO A 272 2.06 10.73 5.70
CA PRO A 272 1.03 11.25 6.58
C PRO A 272 1.23 12.76 6.79
N LYS A 273 0.15 13.54 6.74
CA LYS A 273 0.21 14.97 7.07
C LYS A 273 0.77 15.17 8.47
N GLU A 274 1.51 16.23 8.69
CA GLU A 274 2.15 16.53 10.00
C GLU A 274 1.16 16.47 11.17
N LYS A 275 -0.05 17.01 10.99
CA LYS A 275 -1.15 16.97 11.99
C LYS A 275 -1.59 15.56 12.39
N ASN A 276 -1.28 14.55 11.57
CA ASN A 276 -1.65 13.16 11.76
C ASN A 276 -0.48 12.31 12.28
N LEU A 277 0.71 12.88 12.48
CA LEU A 277 1.85 12.18 13.04
C LEU A 277 1.69 12.00 14.55
N PRO A 278 2.12 10.86 15.11
CA PRO A 278 2.12 10.65 16.55
C PRO A 278 3.08 11.67 17.20
N HIS A 279 2.52 12.67 17.87
CA HIS A 279 3.32 13.66 18.60
C HIS A 279 4.11 12.93 19.68
N PRO A 280 5.39 13.29 19.91
CA PRO A 280 6.10 12.80 21.08
C PRO A 280 5.27 13.18 22.30
N ARG A 281 4.84 12.20 23.11
CA ARG A 281 4.31 12.48 24.45
C ARG A 281 5.35 13.37 25.11
N GLN A 282 4.99 14.62 25.43
CA GLN A 282 5.79 15.44 26.31
C GLN A 282 6.03 14.59 27.56
N VAL A 283 7.27 14.16 27.74
CA VAL A 283 7.73 13.65 29.03
C VAL A 283 7.64 14.87 29.93
N SER A 284 6.57 14.97 30.70
CA SER A 284 6.48 15.93 31.79
C SER A 284 7.67 15.63 32.69
N LEU A 285 8.71 16.47 32.62
CA LEU A 285 9.73 16.50 33.64
C LEU A 285 9.00 16.68 34.96
N GLY A 286 9.19 15.71 35.86
CA GLY A 286 8.51 15.67 37.15
C GLY A 286 8.68 16.99 37.89
N SER A 287 7.56 17.64 38.17
CA SER A 287 7.50 18.59 39.27
C SER A 287 7.62 17.78 40.56
N SER A 288 8.77 17.96 41.19
CA SER A 288 9.08 17.44 42.52
C SER A 288 8.02 17.89 43.53
N SER A 289 7.53 16.90 44.27
CA SER A 289 6.84 16.93 45.55
C SER A 289 7.02 18.20 46.41
N ALA A 290 5.90 18.81 46.80
CA ALA A 290 5.72 19.45 48.10
C ALA A 290 4.27 19.21 48.57
N ALA A 291 4.12 18.71 49.79
CA ALA A 291 2.90 18.24 50.43
C ALA A 291 1.96 19.39 50.90
N PRO A 292 0.70 19.11 51.29
CA PRO A 292 -0.36 20.10 51.46
C PRO A 292 -0.46 20.66 52.89
N GLY A 293 -0.96 21.89 53.02
CA GLY A 293 -1.32 22.55 54.29
C GLY A 293 -2.29 23.72 54.07
N PRO A 294 -3.10 24.11 55.09
CA PRO A 294 -4.54 24.30 54.89
C PRO A 294 -5.06 25.76 54.93
N SER A 295 -6.26 25.91 54.33
CA SER A 295 -7.38 26.82 54.65
C SER A 295 -7.13 28.29 54.93
N GLU A 296 -7.71 29.18 54.09
CA GLU A 296 -8.47 30.35 54.55
C GLU A 296 -9.63 30.70 53.60
N LEU A 297 -10.67 31.28 54.19
CA LEU A 297 -12.05 31.47 53.72
C LEU A 297 -12.29 32.83 53.06
N GLY A 298 -13.01 32.81 51.94
CA GLY A 298 -14.09 33.76 51.60
C GLY A 298 -13.77 34.97 50.69
N PRO A 299 -14.78 35.69 50.16
CA PRO A 299 -16.21 35.37 50.04
C PRO A 299 -16.72 35.30 48.59
N ARG A 300 -17.99 34.87 48.49
CA ARG A 300 -18.86 34.72 47.31
C ARG A 300 -19.05 36.01 46.52
N ASN A 301 -19.32 35.87 45.22
CA ASN A 301 -20.31 36.69 44.54
C ASN A 301 -21.05 35.84 43.50
N ASP A 302 -22.37 35.78 43.70
CA ASP A 302 -23.36 35.24 42.79
C ASP A 302 -23.56 36.20 41.62
N SER A 303 -23.78 35.68 40.41
CA SER A 303 -24.67 36.25 39.39
C SER A 303 -24.89 35.21 38.28
N ASP A 304 -26.13 34.73 38.22
CA ASP A 304 -26.79 34.15 37.05
C ASP A 304 -26.57 35.02 35.79
N ASP A 305 -26.37 34.38 34.63
CA ASP A 305 -27.39 34.50 33.58
C ASP A 305 -27.24 33.39 32.53
N GLY A 306 -28.36 32.70 32.30
CA GLY A 306 -28.47 31.66 31.30
C GLY A 306 -28.67 32.25 29.91
N SER A 307 -28.00 31.67 28.92
CA SER A 307 -28.50 31.68 27.54
C SER A 307 -28.24 30.32 26.90
N ASN A 308 -29.34 29.69 26.54
CA ASN A 308 -29.44 28.37 25.98
C ASN A 308 -29.56 28.57 24.46
N GLU A 309 -28.45 28.51 23.72
CA GLU A 309 -28.47 28.54 22.26
C GLU A 309 -28.04 27.19 21.69
N THR A 310 -29.04 26.50 21.14
CA THR A 310 -28.92 25.23 20.41
C THR A 310 -28.29 25.51 19.04
N PRO A 311 -27.24 24.79 18.60
CA PRO A 311 -26.66 25.01 17.28
C PRO A 311 -27.54 24.39 16.17
N PRO A 312 -27.65 25.01 14.98
CA PRO A 312 -28.39 24.46 13.86
C PRO A 312 -27.68 23.24 13.26
N GLY A 313 -28.46 22.21 12.95
CA GLY A 313 -27.95 20.96 12.36
C GLY A 313 -27.39 21.12 10.94
N PRO A 314 -26.59 20.15 10.46
CA PRO A 314 -25.91 20.26 9.17
C PRO A 314 -26.89 20.09 7.99
N SER A 315 -26.88 21.07 7.10
CA SER A 315 -27.55 21.06 5.81
C SER A 315 -26.94 20.00 4.87
N ALA A 316 -27.80 19.21 4.22
CA ALA A 316 -27.40 18.21 3.23
C ALA A 316 -26.82 18.85 1.95
N PRO A 317 -25.77 18.28 1.33
CA PRO A 317 -25.27 18.75 0.04
C PRO A 317 -26.17 18.31 -1.12
N ILE A 318 -26.48 19.27 -1.98
CA ILE A 318 -27.19 19.14 -3.25
C ILE A 318 -26.25 18.48 -4.27
N PHE A 319 -26.62 17.31 -4.79
CA PHE A 319 -25.98 16.72 -5.97
C PHE A 319 -26.52 17.41 -7.22
N THR A 320 -25.67 18.18 -7.89
CA THR A 320 -25.89 18.59 -9.29
C THR A 320 -25.41 17.45 -10.20
N SER A 321 -26.33 16.94 -11.01
CA SER A 321 -26.08 15.91 -12.02
C SER A 321 -25.08 16.38 -13.09
N ILE A 322 -24.17 15.47 -13.47
CA ILE A 322 -23.58 15.41 -14.82
C ILE A 322 -24.15 14.14 -15.47
#